data_AF-K6Z944-F1
#
_entry.id   AF-K6Z944-F1
#
_cell.length_a   1.000
_cell.length_b   1.000
_cell.length_c   1.000
_cell.angle_alpha   90.00
_cell.angle_beta   90.00
_cell.angle_gamma   90.00
#
_symmetry.space_group_name_H-M   'P 1'
#
loop_
_entity.id
_entity.type
_entity.pdbx_description
1 polymer ?
#
loop_
_entity_poly.entity_id
_entity_poly.type
_entity_poly.pdbx_seq_one_letter_code
_entity_poly.pdbx_strand_id
1 'polypeptide(L)'
;MLDAVSADLLNVRSLPSTTSAVVGQLTRGMVIVTTTMQHGWVQFRFGGTFGFVSGHYLQAVHDLTRLTGTVNTQLLNIRQEPRAGATVLASVALGASIKTLAVVGDWLEVEFNGHQAYTFAKHVDLVYADNGYYANVTASALNVRSAPHHQASIFGQLAANSLVWVEGDQQTWSQIRFNGNRGYVASAYLQVAPIVNDGTPAKQNDHQDTHEELFDNGLPTATALEPTEQLTPNLILTVAGSKEQRAVAATWNRWGALLTTLCAEKNIDVACAVAVLCVESRGKGFEQNNSDRLIIRFENHKFWKYWGKYHPQQYRQHFSYDPKKVWTKHQWRANPSDPWQNFHGVQSKEWQVFEFARSLDENAAMLSISMGAPQIMGFHYERIGYQSVVEMFNAFCQGIPAHIHGLFEFFDHIMHQHLRDHAFENFAALYNGSGQKALYGRLIKNHNDAFTKLHPNA
;
A
#
# COMPACT_ATOMS: atom_id res chain seq x y z
N MET A 1 -26.50 7.98 -7.13
CA MET A 1 -25.20 8.57 -6.73
C MET A 1 -24.75 7.87 -5.45
N LEU A 2 -23.52 8.08 -4.99
CA LEU A 2 -23.10 7.63 -3.67
C LEU A 2 -23.18 8.81 -2.70
N ASP A 3 -23.96 8.65 -1.64
CA ASP A 3 -24.01 9.63 -0.57
C ASP A 3 -23.65 8.97 0.76
N ALA A 4 -22.78 9.62 1.52
CA ALA A 4 -22.40 9.25 2.87
C ALA A 4 -23.30 9.94 3.89
N VAL A 5 -23.61 9.24 4.98
CA VAL A 5 -24.37 9.80 6.10
C VAL A 5 -23.49 10.74 6.91
N SER A 6 -23.93 11.98 7.11
CA SER A 6 -23.20 12.99 7.90
C SER A 6 -23.64 13.07 9.37
N ALA A 7 -24.77 12.45 9.72
CA ALA A 7 -25.28 12.39 11.09
C ALA A 7 -24.78 11.16 11.85
N ASP A 8 -24.60 11.26 13.16
CA ASP A 8 -24.17 10.13 14.00
C ASP A 8 -25.15 8.95 13.93
N LEU A 9 -26.45 9.26 13.87
CA LEU A 9 -27.52 8.29 13.68
C LEU A 9 -28.62 8.88 12.80
N LEU A 10 -28.94 8.19 11.71
CA LEU A 10 -29.96 8.55 10.74
C LEU A 10 -31.01 7.44 10.63
N ASN A 11 -32.25 7.75 10.97
CA ASN A 11 -33.36 6.79 10.86
C ASN A 11 -33.73 6.55 9.39
N VAL A 12 -33.77 5.27 9.00
CA VAL A 12 -34.37 4.81 7.75
C VAL A 12 -35.86 4.58 8.01
N ARG A 13 -36.69 5.16 7.16
CA ARG A 13 -38.14 5.18 7.34
C ARG A 13 -38.88 4.45 6.24
N SER A 14 -40.06 3.94 6.58
CA SER A 14 -40.96 3.23 5.65
C SER A 14 -41.61 4.14 4.61
N LEU A 15 -41.77 5.44 4.90
CA LEU A 15 -42.30 6.47 4.00
C LEU A 15 -41.46 7.76 4.12
N PRO A 16 -41.50 8.68 3.13
CA PRO A 16 -40.80 9.97 3.19
C PRO A 16 -41.49 10.96 4.16
N SER A 17 -41.54 10.61 5.44
CA SER A 17 -42.18 11.38 6.51
C SER A 17 -41.51 11.12 7.86
N THR A 18 -41.33 12.15 8.67
CA THR A 18 -40.77 12.10 10.02
C THR A 18 -41.64 11.33 11.02
N THR A 19 -42.90 11.05 10.69
CA THR A 19 -43.84 10.32 11.56
C THR A 19 -44.04 8.86 11.13
N SER A 20 -43.50 8.46 9.99
CA SER A 20 -43.61 7.08 9.52
C SER A 20 -42.70 6.12 10.31
N ALA A 21 -43.03 4.83 10.28
CA ALA A 21 -42.29 3.82 11.01
C ALA A 21 -40.80 3.81 10.63
N VAL A 22 -39.93 3.76 11.64
CA VAL A 22 -38.50 3.56 11.48
C VAL A 22 -38.28 2.07 11.19
N VAL A 23 -37.71 1.76 10.04
CA VAL A 23 -37.46 0.39 9.56
C VAL A 23 -35.99 -0.01 9.66
N GLY A 24 -35.12 0.95 9.98
CA GLY A 24 -33.70 0.73 10.17
C GLY A 24 -32.99 2.01 10.56
N GLN A 25 -31.67 1.93 10.74
CA GLN A 25 -30.83 3.06 11.08
C GLN A 25 -29.51 2.96 10.31
N LEU A 26 -28.96 4.12 9.96
CA LEU A 26 -27.63 4.29 9.40
C LEU A 26 -26.81 5.15 10.36
N THR A 27 -25.50 4.97 10.39
CA THR A 27 -24.59 5.78 11.19
C THR A 27 -23.69 6.62 10.30
N ARG A 28 -23.02 7.62 10.89
CA ARG A 28 -22.07 8.48 10.19
C ARG A 28 -21.10 7.66 9.33
N GLY A 29 -20.81 8.18 8.14
CA GLY A 29 -19.91 7.57 7.17
C GLY A 29 -20.56 6.46 6.34
N MET A 30 -21.64 5.81 6.78
CA MET A 30 -22.31 4.77 5.96
C MET A 30 -22.71 5.34 4.61
N VAL A 31 -22.38 4.63 3.53
CA VAL A 31 -22.67 5.05 2.17
C VAL A 31 -23.87 4.29 1.63
N ILE A 32 -24.79 5.04 1.04
CA ILE A 32 -25.96 4.49 0.36
C ILE A 32 -25.92 4.86 -1.11
N VAL A 33 -26.44 3.94 -1.94
CA VAL A 33 -26.72 4.22 -3.35
C VAL A 33 -28.06 4.96 -3.41
N THR A 34 -28.02 6.24 -3.74
CA THR A 34 -29.18 7.14 -3.68
C THR A 34 -29.84 7.32 -5.03
N THR A 35 -31.16 7.47 -5.01
CA THR A 35 -31.94 8.01 -6.13
C THR A 35 -32.06 9.53 -6.02
N THR A 36 -32.70 10.16 -7.00
CA THR A 36 -33.03 11.59 -6.95
C THR A 36 -33.80 11.93 -5.68
N MET A 37 -33.38 13.00 -5.01
CA MET A 37 -34.08 13.55 -3.84
C MET A 37 -35.42 14.15 -4.26
N GLN A 38 -36.48 13.82 -3.52
CA GLN A 38 -37.83 14.36 -3.71
C GLN A 38 -38.35 14.92 -2.40
N HIS A 39 -38.69 16.21 -2.38
CA HIS A 39 -39.23 16.90 -1.20
C HIS A 39 -38.38 16.71 0.08
N GLY A 40 -37.05 16.71 -0.07
CA GLY A 40 -36.11 16.55 1.05
C GLY A 40 -35.87 15.10 1.51
N TRP A 41 -36.46 14.12 0.83
CA TRP A 41 -36.26 12.69 1.11
C TRP A 41 -35.56 11.99 -0.05
N VAL A 42 -34.71 11.03 0.32
CA VAL A 42 -34.03 10.14 -0.62
C VAL A 42 -34.54 8.73 -0.40
N GLN A 43 -34.94 8.08 -1.48
CA GLN A 43 -35.31 6.68 -1.51
C GLN A 43 -34.08 5.83 -1.86
N PHE A 44 -33.95 4.67 -1.23
CA PHE A 44 -32.91 3.71 -1.56
C PHE A 44 -33.36 2.28 -1.21
N ARG A 45 -32.66 1.27 -1.74
CA ARG A 45 -32.95 -0.13 -1.40
C ARG A 45 -32.45 -0.42 0.02
N PHE A 46 -33.33 -0.95 0.86
CA PHE A 46 -33.02 -1.33 2.24
C PHE A 46 -33.79 -2.60 2.63
N GLY A 47 -33.08 -3.62 3.14
CA GLY A 47 -33.71 -4.85 3.63
C GLY A 47 -34.57 -5.60 2.59
N GLY A 48 -34.21 -5.54 1.30
CA GLY A 48 -34.98 -6.16 0.21
C GLY A 48 -36.21 -5.36 -0.27
N THR A 49 -36.52 -4.24 0.39
CA THR A 49 -37.56 -3.28 0.00
C THR A 49 -36.95 -1.89 -0.23
N PHE A 50 -37.76 -0.84 -0.20
CA PHE A 50 -37.31 0.55 -0.18
C PHE A 50 -37.42 1.17 1.22
N GLY A 51 -36.43 1.99 1.55
CA GLY A 51 -36.44 2.86 2.71
C GLY A 51 -36.22 4.32 2.30
N PHE A 52 -36.56 5.23 3.20
CA PHE A 52 -36.45 6.68 3.00
C PHE A 52 -35.61 7.31 4.09
N VAL A 53 -34.69 8.18 3.71
CA VAL A 53 -33.89 8.99 4.63
C VAL A 53 -34.01 10.47 4.25
N SER A 54 -33.79 11.37 5.22
CA SER A 54 -33.74 12.79 4.91
C SER A 54 -32.43 13.12 4.19
N GLY A 55 -32.54 13.76 3.02
CA GLY A 55 -31.37 14.16 2.22
C GLY A 55 -30.50 15.22 2.90
N HIS A 56 -30.99 15.90 3.93
CA HIS A 56 -30.22 16.86 4.71
C HIS A 56 -29.02 16.21 5.42
N TYR A 57 -29.12 14.93 5.76
CA TYR A 57 -28.05 14.19 6.44
C TYR A 57 -27.18 13.37 5.48
N LEU A 58 -27.22 13.72 4.20
CA LEU A 58 -26.46 13.06 3.15
C LEU A 58 -25.44 14.03 2.56
N GLN A 59 -24.22 13.53 2.35
CA GLN A 59 -23.14 14.23 1.68
C GLN A 59 -22.68 13.40 0.49
N ALA A 60 -22.56 14.04 -0.67
CA ALA A 60 -22.04 13.38 -1.86
C ALA A 60 -20.61 12.89 -1.66
N VAL A 61 -20.36 11.63 -2.03
CA VAL A 61 -19.04 11.02 -2.02
C VAL A 61 -18.28 11.49 -3.27
N HIS A 62 -17.28 12.34 -3.08
CA HIS A 62 -16.48 12.90 -4.18
C HIS A 62 -15.12 12.21 -4.35
N ASP A 63 -14.59 11.63 -3.29
CA ASP A 63 -13.28 10.99 -3.27
C ASP A 63 -13.41 9.48 -3.00
N LEU A 64 -13.46 8.68 -4.06
CA LEU A 64 -13.65 7.23 -3.94
C LEU A 64 -12.47 6.54 -3.23
N THR A 65 -11.30 7.18 -3.07
CA THR A 65 -10.16 6.60 -2.36
C THR A 65 -10.41 6.42 -0.86
N ARG A 66 -11.32 7.23 -0.30
CA ARG A 66 -11.78 7.16 1.10
C ARG A 66 -12.92 6.16 1.29
N LEU A 67 -13.39 5.53 0.23
CA LEU A 67 -14.44 4.52 0.32
C LEU A 67 -13.86 3.19 0.80
N THR A 68 -14.45 2.68 1.85
CA THR A 68 -14.04 1.42 2.47
C THR A 68 -15.22 0.45 2.42
N GLY A 69 -14.98 -0.80 2.01
CA GLY A 69 -16.01 -1.83 1.98
C GLY A 69 -15.70 -2.93 2.98
N THR A 70 -16.69 -3.38 3.74
CA THR A 70 -16.58 -4.56 4.61
C THR A 70 -17.59 -5.61 4.16
N VAL A 71 -17.12 -6.83 3.93
CA VAL A 71 -18.00 -7.92 3.51
C VAL A 71 -19.00 -8.26 4.62
N ASN A 72 -20.29 -8.28 4.32
CA ASN A 72 -21.37 -8.55 5.28
C ASN A 72 -22.07 -9.90 5.06
N THR A 73 -21.53 -10.73 4.16
CA THR A 73 -22.02 -12.08 3.85
C THR A 73 -20.95 -13.14 4.11
N GLN A 74 -21.36 -14.38 4.37
CA GLN A 74 -20.45 -15.51 4.65
C GLN A 74 -19.44 -15.76 3.52
N LEU A 75 -19.90 -15.64 2.27
CA LEU A 75 -19.08 -15.88 1.09
C LEU A 75 -19.44 -14.85 0.02
N LEU A 76 -18.49 -14.00 -0.31
CA LEU A 76 -18.62 -13.00 -1.36
C LEU A 76 -17.76 -13.38 -2.56
N ASN A 77 -18.38 -13.59 -3.72
CA ASN A 77 -17.65 -13.89 -4.94
C ASN A 77 -17.12 -12.59 -5.59
N ILE A 78 -15.86 -12.63 -6.00
CA ILE A 78 -15.22 -11.65 -6.88
C ILE A 78 -15.28 -12.22 -8.30
N ARG A 79 -15.77 -11.43 -9.25
CA ARG A 79 -16.07 -11.86 -10.61
C ARG A 79 -15.39 -10.98 -11.66
N GLN A 80 -15.22 -11.54 -12.85
CA GLN A 80 -14.59 -10.84 -13.97
C GLN A 80 -15.47 -9.74 -14.59
N GLU A 81 -16.79 -9.85 -14.50
CA GLU A 81 -17.76 -8.90 -15.07
C GLU A 81 -18.91 -8.66 -14.08
N PRO A 82 -19.62 -7.51 -14.16
CA PRO A 82 -20.74 -7.17 -13.29
C PRO A 82 -22.04 -7.91 -13.69
N ARG A 83 -21.99 -9.26 -13.71
CA ARG A 83 -23.17 -10.10 -13.92
C ARG A 83 -23.06 -11.42 -13.16
N ALA A 84 -24.21 -11.95 -12.73
CA ALA A 84 -24.28 -13.11 -11.82
C ALA A 84 -23.65 -14.38 -12.39
N GLY A 85 -23.69 -14.55 -13.71
CA GLY A 85 -23.10 -15.68 -14.43
C GLY A 85 -21.65 -15.49 -14.89
N ALA A 86 -20.99 -14.39 -14.51
CA ALA A 86 -19.58 -14.16 -14.88
C ALA A 86 -18.64 -15.10 -14.10
N THR A 87 -17.48 -15.40 -14.70
CA THR A 87 -16.42 -16.19 -14.10
C THR A 87 -16.09 -15.67 -12.70
N VAL A 88 -16.13 -16.57 -11.70
CA VAL A 88 -15.69 -16.28 -10.34
C VAL A 88 -14.16 -16.36 -10.32
N LEU A 89 -13.52 -15.24 -10.00
CA LEU A 89 -12.07 -15.11 -9.88
C LEU A 89 -11.59 -15.55 -8.49
N ALA A 90 -12.38 -15.26 -7.45
CA ALA A 90 -12.11 -15.63 -6.06
C ALA A 90 -13.36 -15.52 -5.19
N SER A 91 -13.22 -15.94 -3.92
CA SER A 91 -14.19 -15.70 -2.87
C SER A 91 -13.54 -15.01 -1.67
N VAL A 92 -14.25 -14.06 -1.08
CA VAL A 92 -13.85 -13.27 0.07
C VAL A 92 -14.80 -13.57 1.23
N ALA A 93 -14.24 -13.77 2.43
CA ALA A 93 -15.00 -14.15 3.61
C ALA A 93 -15.70 -12.97 4.27
N LEU A 94 -16.72 -13.26 5.09
CA LEU A 94 -17.37 -12.29 5.97
C LEU A 94 -16.35 -11.46 6.76
N GLY A 95 -16.57 -10.15 6.83
CA GLY A 95 -15.75 -9.21 7.57
C GLY A 95 -14.47 -8.77 6.86
N ALA A 96 -14.09 -9.38 5.75
CA ALA A 96 -12.92 -8.93 5.01
C ALA A 96 -13.13 -7.51 4.45
N SER A 97 -12.05 -6.75 4.37
CA SER A 97 -12.06 -5.43 3.75
C SER A 97 -11.92 -5.53 2.24
N ILE A 98 -12.61 -4.64 1.53
CA ILE A 98 -12.57 -4.50 0.07
C ILE A 98 -12.30 -3.03 -0.26
N LYS A 99 -11.28 -2.80 -1.08
CA LYS A 99 -11.05 -1.51 -1.73
C LYS A 99 -12.06 -1.37 -2.87
N THR A 100 -13.01 -0.46 -2.70
CA THR A 100 -14.09 -0.22 -3.68
C THR A 100 -13.67 0.93 -4.58
N LEU A 101 -13.70 0.70 -5.89
CA LEU A 101 -13.29 1.67 -6.90
C LEU A 101 -14.50 2.45 -7.45
N ALA A 102 -15.63 1.77 -7.67
CA ALA A 102 -16.85 2.39 -8.17
C ALA A 102 -18.09 1.54 -7.87
N VAL A 103 -19.28 2.12 -8.10
CA VAL A 103 -20.57 1.43 -8.07
C VAL A 103 -21.15 1.39 -9.47
N VAL A 104 -21.48 0.19 -9.95
CA VAL A 104 -22.02 -0.07 -11.29
C VAL A 104 -23.32 -0.86 -11.16
N GLY A 105 -24.44 -0.14 -11.03
CA GLY A 105 -25.75 -0.75 -10.78
C GLY A 105 -25.77 -1.49 -9.43
N ASP A 106 -26.09 -2.79 -9.44
CA ASP A 106 -26.09 -3.64 -8.24
C ASP A 106 -24.68 -4.20 -7.89
N TRP A 107 -23.64 -3.75 -8.59
CA TRP A 107 -22.27 -4.21 -8.45
C TRP A 107 -21.35 -3.14 -7.89
N LEU A 108 -20.34 -3.58 -7.16
CA LEU A 108 -19.14 -2.81 -6.87
C LEU A 108 -18.06 -3.23 -7.85
N GLU A 109 -17.43 -2.23 -8.44
CA GLU A 109 -16.13 -2.39 -9.04
C GLU A 109 -15.08 -2.34 -7.93
N VAL A 110 -14.19 -3.32 -7.93
CA VAL A 110 -13.17 -3.52 -6.90
C VAL A 110 -11.83 -3.80 -7.54
N GLU A 111 -10.76 -3.49 -6.84
CA GLU A 111 -9.42 -3.92 -7.21
C GLU A 111 -9.17 -5.32 -6.66
N PHE A 112 -8.89 -6.30 -7.50
CA PHE A 112 -8.56 -7.66 -7.09
C PHE A 112 -7.33 -8.18 -7.84
N ASN A 113 -6.26 -8.49 -7.11
CA ASN A 113 -4.97 -8.90 -7.67
C ASN A 113 -4.40 -7.91 -8.72
N GLY A 114 -4.62 -6.61 -8.54
CA GLY A 114 -4.19 -5.56 -9.48
C GLY A 114 -5.01 -5.46 -10.76
N HIS A 115 -6.17 -6.14 -10.82
CA HIS A 115 -7.13 -6.04 -11.92
C HIS A 115 -8.46 -5.49 -11.43
N GLN A 116 -9.19 -4.86 -12.35
CA GLN A 116 -10.60 -4.53 -12.15
C GLN A 116 -11.41 -5.83 -12.05
N ALA A 117 -12.22 -5.93 -11.01
CA ALA A 117 -13.14 -7.02 -10.80
C ALA A 117 -14.44 -6.51 -10.20
N TYR A 118 -15.43 -7.39 -10.06
CA TYR A 118 -16.77 -7.01 -9.67
C TYR A 118 -17.32 -7.90 -8.57
N THR A 119 -18.02 -7.30 -7.62
CA THR A 119 -18.75 -8.03 -6.58
C THR A 119 -20.11 -7.41 -6.31
N PHE A 120 -21.01 -8.11 -5.64
CA PHE A 120 -22.35 -7.60 -5.38
C PHE A 120 -22.34 -6.54 -4.28
N ALA A 121 -22.88 -5.35 -4.56
CA ALA A 121 -22.90 -4.24 -3.61
C ALA A 121 -23.70 -4.53 -2.35
N LYS A 122 -24.80 -5.27 -2.45
CA LYS A 122 -25.61 -5.67 -1.29
C LYS A 122 -24.86 -6.53 -0.26
N HIS A 123 -23.69 -7.05 -0.63
CA HIS A 123 -22.87 -7.92 0.22
C HIS A 123 -21.66 -7.21 0.85
N VAL A 124 -21.59 -5.88 0.70
CA VAL A 124 -20.51 -5.05 1.20
C VAL A 124 -21.12 -3.82 1.86
N ASP A 125 -20.82 -3.63 3.14
CA ASP A 125 -21.13 -2.39 3.84
C ASP A 125 -20.08 -1.35 3.46
N LEU A 126 -20.52 -0.29 2.77
CA LEU A 126 -19.66 0.81 2.35
C LEU A 126 -19.64 1.91 3.42
N VAL A 127 -18.44 2.37 3.75
CA VAL A 127 -18.21 3.48 4.68
C VAL A 127 -17.24 4.46 4.06
N TYR A 128 -17.64 5.73 4.05
CA TYR A 128 -16.84 6.86 3.67
C TYR A 128 -16.08 7.34 4.90
N ALA A 129 -14.77 7.09 4.92
CA ALA A 129 -13.89 7.50 6.00
C ALA A 129 -13.80 9.03 6.07
N ASP A 130 -13.84 9.60 7.28
CA ASP A 130 -13.55 11.03 7.53
C ASP A 130 -12.06 11.34 7.28
N ASN A 131 -11.65 12.62 7.36
CA ASN A 131 -10.22 12.93 7.42
C ASN A 131 -9.70 12.28 8.71
N GLY A 132 -8.92 11.21 8.59
CA GLY A 132 -8.49 10.41 9.73
C GLY A 132 -7.78 11.23 10.80
N TYR A 133 -7.59 10.63 11.98
CA TYR A 133 -6.99 11.31 13.11
C TYR A 133 -6.07 10.37 13.88
N TYR A 134 -5.08 10.94 14.57
CA TYR A 134 -4.26 10.19 15.49
C TYR A 134 -4.97 10.02 16.85
N ALA A 135 -4.89 8.83 17.42
CA ALA A 135 -5.39 8.53 18.76
C ALA A 135 -4.41 7.65 19.53
N ASN A 136 -4.32 7.85 20.83
CA ASN A 136 -3.57 7.01 21.75
C ASN A 136 -4.45 5.88 22.30
N VAL A 137 -3.89 4.68 22.39
CA VAL A 137 -4.55 3.53 23.01
C VAL A 137 -4.53 3.66 24.54
N THR A 138 -5.70 3.65 25.18
CA THR A 138 -5.84 3.80 26.64
C THR A 138 -5.89 2.47 27.39
N ALA A 139 -6.17 1.37 26.70
CA ALA A 139 -6.18 0.02 27.30
C ALA A 139 -4.77 -0.57 27.39
N SER A 140 -4.51 -1.39 28.42
CA SER A 140 -3.25 -2.14 28.58
C SER A 140 -2.95 -3.07 27.39
N ALA A 141 -4.00 -3.68 26.83
CA ALA A 141 -3.96 -4.42 25.57
C ALA A 141 -5.30 -4.24 24.84
N LEU A 142 -5.27 -3.66 23.64
CA LEU A 142 -6.45 -3.43 22.81
C LEU A 142 -6.46 -4.39 21.62
N ASN A 143 -7.45 -5.29 21.60
CA ASN A 143 -7.62 -6.22 20.47
C ASN A 143 -7.95 -5.47 19.18
N VAL A 144 -7.19 -5.76 18.12
CA VAL A 144 -7.50 -5.38 16.75
C VAL A 144 -8.18 -6.56 16.08
N ARG A 145 -9.39 -6.34 15.56
CA ARG A 145 -10.24 -7.37 14.98
C ARG A 145 -10.41 -7.21 13.49
N SER A 146 -10.78 -8.30 12.82
CA SER A 146 -11.03 -8.32 11.38
C SER A 146 -12.32 -7.60 10.96
N ALA A 147 -13.28 -7.42 11.88
CA ALA A 147 -14.58 -6.77 11.63
C ALA A 147 -15.07 -6.06 12.91
N PRO A 148 -16.00 -5.08 12.80
CA PRO A 148 -16.45 -4.23 13.91
C PRO A 148 -17.46 -4.95 14.83
N HIS A 149 -17.11 -6.13 15.36
CA HIS A 149 -17.90 -6.84 16.37
C HIS A 149 -17.03 -7.76 17.25
N HIS A 150 -17.50 -8.07 18.46
CA HIS A 150 -16.71 -8.78 19.48
C HIS A 150 -16.37 -10.24 19.14
N GLN A 151 -17.10 -10.85 18.21
CA GLN A 151 -16.88 -12.23 17.75
C GLN A 151 -15.91 -12.32 16.57
N ALA A 152 -15.49 -11.19 15.99
CA ALA A 152 -14.57 -11.17 14.87
C ALA A 152 -13.18 -11.68 15.28
N SER A 153 -12.52 -12.38 14.35
CA SER A 153 -11.15 -12.87 14.51
C SER A 153 -10.21 -11.74 14.92
N ILE A 154 -9.32 -12.04 15.86
CA ILE A 154 -8.33 -11.07 16.36
C ILE A 154 -7.13 -11.12 15.42
N PHE A 155 -6.84 -9.99 14.75
CA PHE A 155 -5.62 -9.80 13.97
C PHE A 155 -4.38 -9.57 14.85
N GLY A 156 -4.57 -9.03 16.05
CA GLY A 156 -3.51 -8.81 17.02
C GLY A 156 -3.97 -7.88 18.13
N GLN A 157 -3.02 -7.32 18.86
CA GLN A 157 -3.26 -6.39 19.97
C GLN A 157 -2.35 -5.18 19.85
N LEU A 158 -2.85 -4.02 20.27
CA LEU A 158 -2.08 -2.80 20.48
C LEU A 158 -1.79 -2.65 21.97
N ALA A 159 -0.59 -2.21 22.32
CA ALA A 159 -0.22 -1.93 23.69
C ALA A 159 -0.74 -0.56 24.15
N ALA A 160 -0.87 -0.35 25.46
CA ALA A 160 -1.15 0.97 26.03
C ALA A 160 -0.20 2.05 25.50
N ASN A 161 -0.74 3.26 25.30
CA ASN A 161 -0.08 4.45 24.77
C ASN A 161 0.43 4.31 23.33
N SER A 162 0.09 3.23 22.62
CA SER A 162 0.38 3.14 21.19
C SER A 162 -0.38 4.25 20.45
N LEU A 163 0.32 5.01 19.62
CA LEU A 163 -0.30 5.98 18.72
C LEU A 163 -0.81 5.25 17.48
N VAL A 164 -2.08 5.44 17.13
CA VAL A 164 -2.71 4.83 15.95
C VAL A 164 -3.36 5.88 15.08
N TRP A 165 -3.29 5.66 13.76
CA TRP A 165 -4.07 6.42 12.79
C TRP A 165 -5.45 5.77 12.62
N VAL A 166 -6.48 6.50 13.00
CA VAL A 166 -7.89 6.14 12.80
C VAL A 166 -8.31 6.64 11.43
N GLU A 167 -8.70 5.73 10.55
CA GLU A 167 -9.23 6.06 9.22
C GLU A 167 -10.69 6.52 9.28
N GLY A 168 -11.44 6.04 10.27
CA GLY A 168 -12.83 6.43 10.47
C GLY A 168 -13.50 5.61 11.56
N ASP A 169 -14.71 6.02 11.94
CA ASP A 169 -15.48 5.37 12.99
C ASP A 169 -16.71 4.66 12.41
N GLN A 170 -16.98 3.47 12.92
CA GLN A 170 -18.16 2.64 12.63
C GLN A 170 -18.82 2.23 13.95
N GLN A 171 -19.86 2.97 14.34
CA GLN A 171 -20.55 2.79 15.62
C GLN A 171 -19.57 2.89 16.82
N THR A 172 -19.36 1.79 17.54
CA THR A 172 -18.46 1.70 18.71
C THR A 172 -17.07 1.20 18.35
N TRP A 173 -16.76 1.09 17.04
CA TRP A 173 -15.50 0.60 16.53
C TRP A 173 -14.81 1.66 15.69
N SER A 174 -13.52 1.85 15.91
CA SER A 174 -12.67 2.68 15.07
C SER A 174 -11.91 1.79 14.12
N GLN A 175 -11.94 2.14 12.84
CA GLN A 175 -11.17 1.48 11.81
C GLN A 175 -9.77 2.07 11.78
N ILE A 176 -8.77 1.20 11.82
CA ILE A 176 -7.36 1.57 11.80
C ILE A 176 -6.62 0.76 10.74
N ARG A 177 -5.45 1.26 10.33
CA ARG A 177 -4.43 0.41 9.71
C ARG A 177 -3.70 -0.37 10.79
N PHE A 178 -3.67 -1.69 10.65
CA PHE A 178 -2.96 -2.58 11.56
C PHE A 178 -2.36 -3.74 10.80
N ASN A 179 -1.04 -3.95 10.93
CA ASN A 179 -0.37 -5.10 10.34
C ASN A 179 -0.53 -5.17 8.81
N GLY A 180 -0.60 -3.99 8.17
CA GLY A 180 -0.88 -3.86 6.74
C GLY A 180 -2.35 -4.07 6.36
N ASN A 181 -3.24 -4.52 7.26
CA ASN A 181 -4.66 -4.67 6.98
C ASN A 181 -5.47 -3.50 7.53
N ARG A 182 -6.73 -3.39 7.12
CA ARG A 182 -7.75 -2.65 7.88
C ARG A 182 -8.22 -3.52 9.04
N GLY A 183 -8.15 -2.98 10.25
CA GLY A 183 -8.59 -3.62 11.47
C GLY A 183 -9.52 -2.72 12.27
N TYR A 184 -10.28 -3.32 13.17
CA TYR A 184 -11.25 -2.62 13.99
C TYR A 184 -10.87 -2.75 15.46
N VAL A 185 -10.83 -1.62 16.15
CA VAL A 185 -10.62 -1.54 17.59
C VAL A 185 -11.84 -0.90 18.24
N ALA A 186 -12.16 -1.22 19.49
CA ALA A 186 -13.26 -0.56 20.17
C ALA A 186 -12.88 0.90 20.47
N SER A 187 -13.68 1.85 19.96
CA SER A 187 -13.41 3.29 20.01
C SER A 187 -13.28 3.82 21.44
N ALA A 188 -13.96 3.18 22.40
CA ALA A 188 -13.89 3.51 23.82
C ALA A 188 -12.47 3.42 24.41
N TYR A 189 -11.54 2.75 23.74
CA TYR A 189 -10.14 2.61 24.16
C TYR A 189 -9.18 3.50 23.36
N LEU A 190 -9.70 4.46 22.61
CA LEU A 190 -8.92 5.46 21.89
C LEU A 190 -9.14 6.85 22.50
N GLN A 191 -8.05 7.57 22.68
CA GLN A 191 -8.08 8.99 23.07
C GLN A 191 -7.43 9.81 21.97
N VAL A 192 -8.18 10.71 21.34
CA VAL A 192 -7.67 11.59 20.27
C VAL A 192 -6.41 12.30 20.74
N ALA A 193 -5.33 12.18 19.96
CA ALA A 193 -4.08 12.84 20.24
C ALA A 193 -4.17 14.32 19.84
N PRO A 194 -3.66 15.26 20.66
CA PRO A 194 -3.61 16.67 20.27
C PRO A 194 -2.75 16.84 19.02
N ILE A 195 -3.22 17.65 18.06
CA ILE A 195 -2.46 18.03 16.87
C ILE A 195 -1.28 18.88 17.36
N VAL A 196 -0.06 18.33 17.34
CA VAL A 196 1.14 19.11 17.59
C VAL A 196 1.47 19.86 16.30
N ASN A 197 1.09 21.13 16.24
CA ASN A 197 1.65 22.06 15.26
C ASN A 197 3.10 22.32 15.67
N ASP A 198 4.03 21.49 15.21
CA ASP A 198 5.44 21.69 15.50
C ASP A 198 5.98 22.82 14.61
N GLY A 199 6.00 24.03 15.17
CA GLY A 199 6.73 25.16 14.61
C GLY A 199 8.22 24.87 14.66
N THR A 200 8.81 24.60 13.51
CA THR A 200 10.25 24.37 13.34
C THR A 200 11.06 25.61 13.74
N PRO A 201 11.99 25.53 14.72
CA PRO A 201 13.01 26.55 14.89
C PRO A 201 14.10 26.34 13.84
N ALA A 202 14.37 27.40 13.06
CA ALA A 202 15.47 27.45 12.11
C ALA A 202 16.79 27.12 12.81
N LYS A 203 17.52 26.11 12.31
CA LYS A 203 18.94 25.90 12.66
C LYS A 203 19.82 26.24 11.47
N GLN A 204 20.76 27.14 11.77
CA GLN A 204 21.76 27.71 10.89
C GLN A 204 22.69 26.64 10.33
N ASN A 205 23.02 26.81 9.05
CA ASN A 205 24.10 26.13 8.33
C ASN A 205 25.46 26.54 8.90
N ASP A 206 26.30 25.55 9.20
CA ASP A 206 27.75 25.71 9.12
C ASP A 206 28.38 24.35 8.75
N HIS A 207 28.77 24.19 7.49
CA HIS A 207 30.17 24.00 7.11
C HIS A 207 30.31 23.64 5.62
N GLN A 208 31.22 24.39 5.00
CA GLN A 208 31.59 24.44 3.58
C GLN A 208 32.63 23.38 3.19
N ASP A 209 32.75 23.27 1.86
CA ASP A 209 33.83 22.74 1.02
C ASP A 209 33.76 21.26 0.58
N THR A 210 33.85 20.91 -0.71
CA THR A 210 33.80 21.66 -2.00
C THR A 210 33.73 20.59 -3.11
N HIS A 211 32.81 20.75 -4.06
CA HIS A 211 33.08 20.74 -5.50
C HIS A 211 31.75 20.87 -6.27
N GLU A 212 31.55 22.07 -6.80
CA GLU A 212 30.43 22.46 -7.67
C GLU A 212 30.57 21.80 -9.04
N GLU A 213 29.52 21.10 -9.48
CA GLU A 213 29.06 21.22 -10.86
C GLU A 213 27.58 21.62 -10.83
N LEU A 214 27.32 22.75 -11.47
CA LEU A 214 26.04 23.44 -11.55
C LEU A 214 25.00 22.57 -12.28
N PHE A 215 24.00 22.09 -11.56
CA PHE A 215 22.70 21.74 -12.13
C PHE A 215 21.62 22.60 -11.50
N ASP A 216 21.29 23.67 -12.21
CA ASP A 216 19.99 24.34 -12.13
C ASP A 216 18.91 23.30 -12.43
N ASN A 217 18.07 23.00 -11.44
CA ASN A 217 16.76 22.38 -11.62
C ASN A 217 15.93 22.71 -10.38
N GLY A 218 14.97 23.62 -10.51
CA GLY A 218 13.95 23.84 -9.49
C GLY A 218 13.34 22.51 -9.05
N LEU A 219 13.23 22.31 -7.74
CA LEU A 219 12.61 21.11 -7.15
C LEU A 219 11.24 20.88 -7.80
N PRO A 220 11.00 19.77 -8.51
CA PRO A 220 9.66 19.35 -8.81
C PRO A 220 9.01 18.96 -7.48
N THR A 221 7.96 19.68 -7.12
CA THR A 221 7.04 19.26 -6.07
C THR A 221 6.50 17.90 -6.48
N ALA A 222 6.56 16.91 -5.59
CA ALA A 222 5.99 15.57 -5.81
C ALA A 222 4.61 15.72 -6.44
N THR A 223 4.51 15.40 -7.73
CA THR A 223 3.29 15.53 -8.50
C THR A 223 2.26 14.62 -7.83
N ALA A 224 1.17 15.21 -7.36
CA ALA A 224 0.01 14.44 -6.94
C ALA A 224 -0.34 13.46 -8.07
N LEU A 225 -0.38 12.17 -7.75
CA LEU A 225 -0.69 11.10 -8.71
C LEU A 225 -1.95 11.49 -9.49
N GLU A 226 -1.80 11.70 -10.80
CA GLU A 226 -2.90 12.04 -11.70
C GLU A 226 -3.95 10.91 -11.67
N PRO A 227 -5.25 11.23 -11.67
CA PRO A 227 -6.29 10.23 -11.62
C PRO A 227 -6.31 9.46 -12.95
N THR A 228 -6.08 8.14 -12.88
CA THR A 228 -6.19 7.12 -13.95
C THR A 228 -4.96 6.83 -14.83
N GLU A 229 -3.82 6.49 -14.23
CA GLU A 229 -2.75 5.83 -14.98
C GLU A 229 -3.13 4.40 -15.38
N GLN A 230 -3.08 4.11 -16.68
CA GLN A 230 -3.27 2.75 -17.18
C GLN A 230 -2.05 1.88 -16.81
N LEU A 231 -2.26 0.85 -15.99
CA LEU A 231 -1.18 -0.05 -15.56
C LEU A 231 -0.91 -1.15 -16.59
N THR A 232 -1.97 -1.78 -17.10
CA THR A 232 -1.87 -2.93 -17.99
C THR A 232 -1.83 -2.51 -19.47
N PRO A 233 -0.92 -3.07 -20.28
CA PRO A 233 -0.80 -2.76 -21.70
C PRO A 233 -1.95 -3.37 -22.52
N ASN A 234 -2.24 -2.79 -23.68
CA ASN A 234 -3.22 -3.35 -24.62
C ASN A 234 -2.74 -4.68 -25.22
N LEU A 235 -1.43 -4.81 -25.46
CA LEU A 235 -0.82 -6.07 -25.90
C LEU A 235 -0.46 -6.94 -24.69
N ILE A 236 -1.18 -8.06 -24.56
CA ILE A 236 -0.90 -9.07 -23.52
C ILE A 236 -0.02 -10.18 -24.11
N LEU A 237 1.09 -10.48 -23.44
CA LEU A 237 2.03 -11.53 -23.80
C LEU A 237 1.61 -12.87 -23.18
N THR A 238 1.74 -13.95 -23.95
CA THR A 238 1.52 -15.32 -23.43
C THR A 238 2.56 -15.67 -22.37
N VAL A 239 2.12 -16.04 -21.17
CA VAL A 239 3.01 -16.46 -20.07
C VAL A 239 3.43 -17.92 -20.25
N ALA A 240 4.39 -18.16 -21.14
CA ALA A 240 4.95 -19.48 -21.44
C ALA A 240 6.45 -19.42 -21.71
N GLY A 241 7.09 -20.56 -21.98
CA GLY A 241 8.52 -20.62 -22.32
C GLY A 241 9.44 -20.74 -21.11
N SER A 242 10.64 -20.15 -21.18
CA SER A 242 11.65 -20.18 -20.12
C SER A 242 11.19 -19.48 -18.83
N LYS A 243 11.95 -19.62 -17.74
CA LYS A 243 11.67 -18.91 -16.49
C LYS A 243 11.66 -17.39 -16.69
N GLU A 244 12.62 -16.88 -17.44
CA GLU A 244 12.79 -15.46 -17.77
C GLU A 244 11.64 -14.97 -18.65
N GLN A 245 11.27 -15.74 -19.69
CA GLN A 245 10.14 -15.42 -20.57
C GLN A 245 8.82 -15.31 -19.80
N ARG A 246 8.54 -16.27 -18.90
CA ARG A 246 7.35 -16.21 -18.04
C ARG A 246 7.39 -15.02 -17.09
N ALA A 247 8.56 -14.68 -16.55
CA ALA A 247 8.71 -13.55 -15.63
C ALA A 247 8.45 -12.21 -16.33
N VAL A 248 9.10 -11.96 -17.47
CA VAL A 248 8.93 -10.70 -18.20
C VAL A 248 7.54 -10.55 -18.80
N ALA A 249 6.93 -11.64 -19.31
CA ALA A 249 5.55 -11.61 -19.78
C ALA A 249 4.57 -11.28 -18.64
N ALA A 250 4.74 -11.91 -17.46
CA ALA A 250 3.87 -11.63 -16.32
C ALA A 250 4.05 -10.21 -15.77
N THR A 251 5.27 -9.68 -15.76
CA THR A 251 5.54 -8.29 -15.34
C THR A 251 4.96 -7.29 -16.33
N TRP A 252 5.20 -7.49 -17.63
CA TRP A 252 4.64 -6.68 -18.71
C TRP A 252 3.11 -6.66 -18.67
N ASN A 253 2.46 -7.81 -18.56
CA ASN A 253 1.00 -7.88 -18.54
C ASN A 253 0.35 -7.14 -17.36
N ARG A 254 1.10 -6.90 -16.28
CA ARG A 254 0.62 -6.12 -15.13
C ARG A 254 0.89 -4.63 -15.30
N TRP A 255 2.10 -4.26 -15.74
CA TRP A 255 2.63 -2.90 -15.59
C TRP A 255 3.05 -2.23 -16.90
N GLY A 256 2.93 -2.93 -18.03
CA GLY A 256 3.50 -2.53 -19.32
C GLY A 256 3.01 -1.17 -19.82
N ALA A 257 1.75 -0.78 -19.58
CA ALA A 257 1.28 0.54 -20.00
C ALA A 257 1.99 1.67 -19.24
N LEU A 258 2.05 1.58 -17.91
CA LEU A 258 2.76 2.56 -17.09
C LEU A 258 4.26 2.59 -17.40
N LEU A 259 4.88 1.41 -17.58
CA LEU A 259 6.28 1.31 -17.98
C LEU A 259 6.53 1.98 -19.33
N THR A 260 5.66 1.77 -20.33
CA THR A 260 5.78 2.42 -21.64
C THR A 260 5.72 3.94 -21.53
N THR A 261 4.77 4.48 -20.77
CA THR A 261 4.64 5.94 -20.56
C THR A 261 5.92 6.52 -19.97
N LEU A 262 6.40 5.96 -18.85
CA LEU A 262 7.59 6.47 -18.15
C LEU A 262 8.89 6.25 -18.94
N CYS A 263 8.99 5.14 -19.67
CA CYS A 263 10.10 4.89 -20.60
C CYS A 263 10.16 5.93 -21.72
N ALA A 264 9.02 6.32 -22.29
CA ALA A 264 8.96 7.36 -23.30
C ALA A 264 9.39 8.73 -22.74
N GLU A 265 8.94 9.08 -21.54
CA GLU A 265 9.29 10.33 -20.87
C GLU A 265 10.79 10.42 -20.54
N LYS A 266 11.37 9.33 -20.05
CA LYS A 266 12.77 9.30 -19.58
C LYS A 266 13.76 8.80 -20.64
N ASN A 267 13.29 8.49 -21.85
CA ASN A 267 14.06 7.93 -22.97
C ASN A 267 14.84 6.65 -22.58
N ILE A 268 14.13 5.69 -21.98
CA ILE A 268 14.66 4.39 -21.54
C ILE A 268 14.00 3.28 -22.35
N ASP A 269 14.78 2.28 -22.78
CA ASP A 269 14.25 1.08 -23.41
C ASP A 269 13.29 0.34 -22.44
N VAL A 270 12.06 0.08 -22.90
CA VAL A 270 11.02 -0.65 -22.15
C VAL A 270 11.51 -2.04 -21.74
N ALA A 271 12.27 -2.71 -22.59
CA ALA A 271 12.86 -4.01 -22.28
C ALA A 271 13.78 -3.94 -21.06
N CYS A 272 14.56 -2.87 -20.96
CA CYS A 272 15.46 -2.63 -19.83
C CYS A 272 14.67 -2.40 -18.54
N ALA A 273 13.63 -1.55 -18.56
CA ALA A 273 12.81 -1.28 -17.38
C ALA A 273 12.07 -2.54 -16.89
N VAL A 274 11.46 -3.31 -17.80
CA VAL A 274 10.84 -4.60 -17.48
C VAL A 274 11.85 -5.57 -16.88
N ALA A 275 13.06 -5.65 -17.46
CA ALA A 275 14.11 -6.54 -16.99
C ALA A 275 14.59 -6.19 -15.58
N VAL A 276 14.85 -4.91 -15.30
CA VAL A 276 15.23 -4.44 -13.96
C VAL A 276 14.16 -4.81 -12.94
N LEU A 277 12.91 -4.46 -13.20
CA LEU A 277 11.79 -4.75 -12.29
C LEU A 277 11.59 -6.26 -12.05
N CYS A 278 11.87 -7.09 -13.07
CA CYS A 278 11.83 -8.54 -12.94
C CYS A 278 12.92 -9.10 -12.03
N VAL A 279 14.12 -8.55 -12.09
CA VAL A 279 15.28 -9.05 -11.33
C VAL A 279 15.12 -8.78 -9.84
N GLU A 280 14.53 -7.64 -9.46
CA GLU A 280 14.37 -7.26 -8.05
C GLU A 280 13.35 -8.13 -7.31
N SER A 281 12.11 -8.15 -7.78
CA SER A 281 10.99 -8.80 -7.08
C SER A 281 10.11 -9.66 -8.00
N ARG A 282 10.51 -9.85 -9.27
CA ARG A 282 9.62 -10.31 -10.35
C ARG A 282 8.43 -9.36 -10.56
N GLY A 283 8.66 -8.06 -10.34
CA GLY A 283 7.65 -7.00 -10.38
C GLY A 283 6.52 -7.14 -9.36
N LYS A 284 6.74 -7.85 -8.25
CA LYS A 284 5.77 -7.96 -7.17
C LYS A 284 6.07 -6.89 -6.12
N GLY A 285 5.16 -5.94 -5.95
CA GLY A 285 5.25 -4.96 -4.86
C GLY A 285 4.58 -5.37 -3.57
N PHE A 286 3.71 -6.38 -3.62
CA PHE A 286 2.92 -6.85 -2.48
C PHE A 286 2.95 -8.38 -2.40
N GLU A 287 2.73 -8.91 -1.19
CA GLU A 287 2.64 -10.35 -0.96
C GLU A 287 1.53 -11.01 -1.79
N GLN A 288 1.70 -12.31 -2.11
CA GLN A 288 0.74 -13.05 -2.93
C GLN A 288 -0.57 -13.29 -2.17
N ASN A 289 -1.71 -13.25 -2.87
CA ASN A 289 -3.08 -13.29 -2.32
C ASN A 289 -3.54 -11.99 -1.63
N ASN A 290 -2.94 -10.85 -1.99
CA ASN A 290 -3.39 -9.54 -1.50
C ASN A 290 -3.44 -9.49 0.05
N SER A 291 -2.45 -10.10 0.70
CA SER A 291 -2.12 -9.66 2.05
C SER A 291 -1.46 -8.30 1.85
N ASP A 292 -2.14 -7.23 2.26
CA ASP A 292 -1.91 -5.80 2.02
C ASP A 292 -0.53 -5.25 2.49
N ARG A 293 0.50 -6.09 2.51
CA ARG A 293 1.85 -5.82 2.97
C ARG A 293 2.79 -5.65 1.78
N LEU A 294 3.44 -4.50 1.79
CA LEU A 294 4.57 -4.18 0.93
C LEU A 294 5.63 -5.29 1.00
N ILE A 295 6.15 -5.73 -0.14
CA ILE A 295 7.30 -6.62 -0.15
C ILE A 295 8.50 -5.83 0.36
N ILE A 296 9.09 -6.31 1.46
CA ILE A 296 10.25 -5.66 2.08
C ILE A 296 11.40 -6.62 2.29
N ARG A 297 12.59 -6.07 2.49
CA ARG A 297 13.73 -6.81 3.04
C ARG A 297 14.42 -5.95 4.08
N PHE A 298 14.48 -6.43 5.30
CA PHE A 298 15.10 -5.72 6.42
C PHE A 298 16.61 -5.98 6.46
N GLU A 299 17.40 -4.92 6.47
CA GLU A 299 18.84 -5.00 6.46
C GLU A 299 19.42 -4.61 7.82
N ASN A 300 19.77 -5.61 8.65
CA ASN A 300 20.34 -5.41 9.99
C ASN A 300 21.50 -4.42 9.98
N HIS A 301 22.41 -4.55 9.02
CA HIS A 301 23.59 -3.68 8.92
C HIS A 301 23.24 -2.21 8.58
N LYS A 302 22.10 -1.96 7.94
CA LYS A 302 21.56 -0.61 7.75
C LYS A 302 20.92 -0.10 9.04
N PHE A 303 20.21 -0.96 9.75
CA PHE A 303 19.66 -0.58 11.06
C PHE A 303 20.75 -0.27 12.07
N TRP A 304 21.90 -0.95 11.99
CA TRP A 304 23.11 -0.55 12.72
C TRP A 304 23.57 0.86 12.34
N LYS A 305 23.66 1.17 11.04
CA LYS A 305 24.08 2.49 10.56
C LYS A 305 23.18 3.63 11.06
N TYR A 306 21.87 3.43 11.05
CA TYR A 306 20.89 4.48 11.37
C TYR A 306 20.52 4.55 12.86
N TRP A 307 20.55 3.44 13.59
CA TRP A 307 20.18 3.40 15.01
C TRP A 307 21.19 2.66 15.89
N GLY A 308 21.61 1.45 15.48
CA GLY A 308 22.37 0.54 16.35
C GLY A 308 23.75 1.05 16.77
N LYS A 309 24.44 1.85 15.95
CA LYS A 309 25.74 2.44 16.30
C LYS A 309 25.64 3.44 17.47
N TYR A 310 24.46 4.02 17.68
CA TYR A 310 24.15 4.90 18.80
C TYR A 310 23.57 4.13 20.00
N HIS A 311 23.04 2.92 19.76
CA HIS A 311 22.45 2.02 20.78
C HIS A 311 23.12 0.63 20.78
N PRO A 312 24.45 0.54 20.92
CA PRO A 312 25.19 -0.66 20.55
C PRO A 312 24.91 -1.87 21.46
N GLN A 313 24.59 -1.64 22.74
CA GLN A 313 24.23 -2.72 23.66
C GLN A 313 22.86 -3.31 23.33
N GLN A 314 21.85 -2.47 23.12
CA GLN A 314 20.49 -2.88 22.78
C GLN A 314 20.44 -3.53 21.40
N TYR A 315 21.14 -2.97 20.41
CA TYR A 315 21.22 -3.59 19.08
C TYR A 315 21.76 -5.03 19.15
N ARG A 316 22.88 -5.25 19.87
CA ARG A 316 23.51 -6.57 19.98
C ARG A 316 22.69 -7.61 20.74
N GLN A 317 21.68 -7.17 21.49
CA GLN A 317 20.73 -8.10 22.10
C GLN A 317 19.81 -8.75 21.06
N HIS A 318 19.47 -8.02 20.00
CA HIS A 318 18.37 -8.39 19.09
C HIS A 318 18.78 -8.63 17.64
N PHE A 319 19.91 -8.08 17.19
CA PHE A 319 20.32 -8.12 15.78
C PHE A 319 21.78 -8.53 15.62
N SER A 320 22.07 -9.27 14.55
CA SER A 320 23.42 -9.68 14.17
C SER A 320 23.55 -9.80 12.65
N TYR A 321 24.76 -9.61 12.13
CA TYR A 321 25.12 -9.81 10.72
C TYR A 321 26.62 -10.15 10.61
N ASP A 322 27.08 -10.64 9.46
CA ASP A 322 28.51 -10.91 9.24
C ASP A 322 29.30 -9.60 9.06
N PRO A 323 30.20 -9.21 9.96
CA PRO A 323 30.91 -7.94 9.87
C PRO A 323 31.91 -7.88 8.70
N LYS A 324 32.34 -9.01 8.15
CA LYS A 324 33.24 -9.06 6.98
C LYS A 324 32.46 -8.98 5.67
N LYS A 325 31.20 -9.39 5.69
CA LYS A 325 30.31 -9.40 4.53
C LYS A 325 28.92 -8.96 4.95
N VAL A 326 28.77 -7.65 5.16
CA VAL A 326 27.65 -7.02 5.90
C VAL A 326 26.26 -7.33 5.37
N TRP A 327 26.14 -7.74 4.11
CA TRP A 327 24.88 -8.15 3.48
C TRP A 327 24.54 -9.65 3.70
N THR A 328 25.25 -10.34 4.59
CA THR A 328 25.05 -11.78 4.84
C THR A 328 24.92 -12.11 6.33
N LYS A 329 24.36 -13.29 6.61
CA LYS A 329 24.09 -13.81 7.97
C LYS A 329 23.27 -12.87 8.86
N HIS A 330 22.28 -12.19 8.29
CA HIS A 330 21.37 -11.38 9.07
C HIS A 330 20.50 -12.28 9.94
N GLN A 331 20.59 -12.05 11.25
CA GLN A 331 19.89 -12.81 12.27
C GLN A 331 19.24 -11.87 13.26
N TRP A 332 18.12 -12.31 13.83
CA TRP A 332 17.45 -11.55 14.88
C TRP A 332 16.89 -12.46 15.97
N ARG A 333 16.48 -11.85 17.10
CA ARG A 333 15.71 -12.50 18.16
C ARG A 333 14.90 -11.48 18.98
N ALA A 334 13.69 -11.86 19.37
CA ALA A 334 12.80 -10.99 20.13
C ALA A 334 13.31 -10.79 21.57
N ASN A 335 13.69 -11.88 22.26
CA ASN A 335 14.28 -11.81 23.58
C ASN A 335 15.78 -12.12 23.55
N PRO A 336 16.61 -11.50 24.43
CA PRO A 336 18.04 -11.76 24.47
C PRO A 336 18.42 -13.22 24.81
N SER A 337 17.50 -13.99 25.38
CA SER A 337 17.66 -15.42 25.69
C SER A 337 17.28 -16.35 24.54
N ASP A 338 16.56 -15.85 23.53
CA ASP A 338 16.07 -16.67 22.43
C ASP A 338 17.21 -17.09 21.49
N PRO A 339 17.07 -18.22 20.79
CA PRO A 339 18.00 -18.60 19.72
C PRO A 339 17.94 -17.59 18.57
N TRP A 340 19.09 -17.36 17.92
CA TRP A 340 19.19 -16.53 16.72
C TRP A 340 18.41 -17.13 15.56
N GLN A 341 17.64 -16.29 14.85
CA GLN A 341 16.81 -16.72 13.74
C GLN A 341 17.20 -16.01 12.44
N ASN A 342 17.33 -16.79 11.36
CA ASN A 342 17.37 -16.25 10.00
C ASN A 342 15.94 -15.87 9.58
N PHE A 343 15.79 -14.71 8.94
CA PHE A 343 14.49 -14.20 8.51
C PHE A 343 14.40 -13.96 6.99
N HIS A 344 15.54 -13.83 6.30
CA HIS A 344 15.54 -13.50 4.89
C HIS A 344 14.82 -14.50 3.98
N GLY A 345 14.11 -13.95 3.00
CA GLY A 345 13.39 -14.73 1.98
C GLY A 345 12.00 -15.19 2.42
N VAL A 346 11.55 -14.83 3.62
CA VAL A 346 10.20 -15.11 4.13
C VAL A 346 9.57 -13.81 4.60
N GLN A 347 8.61 -13.28 3.84
CA GLN A 347 8.05 -11.94 4.08
C GLN A 347 7.44 -11.77 5.48
N SER A 348 6.72 -12.77 6.00
CA SER A 348 6.18 -12.71 7.36
C SER A 348 7.26 -12.52 8.42
N LYS A 349 8.46 -13.07 8.21
CA LYS A 349 9.61 -12.89 9.11
C LYS A 349 10.31 -11.55 8.87
N GLU A 350 10.47 -11.12 7.62
CA GLU A 350 11.00 -9.78 7.29
C GLU A 350 10.18 -8.69 8.00
N TRP A 351 8.85 -8.77 7.91
CA TRP A 351 7.92 -7.89 8.61
C TRP A 351 8.01 -8.00 10.13
N GLN A 352 8.18 -9.20 10.67
CA GLN A 352 8.34 -9.37 12.12
C GLN A 352 9.57 -8.63 12.65
N VAL A 353 10.71 -8.74 11.96
CA VAL A 353 11.94 -8.02 12.34
C VAL A 353 11.78 -6.52 12.17
N PHE A 354 11.17 -6.10 11.05
CA PHE A 354 10.92 -4.69 10.76
C PHE A 354 10.02 -4.03 11.81
N GLU A 355 8.90 -4.65 12.19
CA GLU A 355 7.99 -4.10 13.21
C GLU A 355 8.65 -4.06 14.60
N PHE A 356 9.45 -5.07 14.93
CA PHE A 356 10.27 -5.01 16.15
C PHE A 356 11.25 -3.82 16.09
N ALA A 357 11.94 -3.62 14.96
CA ALA A 357 12.83 -2.47 14.79
C ALA A 357 12.09 -1.12 14.86
N ARG A 358 10.87 -1.01 14.31
CA ARG A 358 10.05 0.20 14.41
C ARG A 358 9.69 0.56 15.85
N SER A 359 9.49 -0.45 16.70
CA SER A 359 9.25 -0.23 18.13
C SER A 359 10.48 0.37 18.86
N LEU A 360 11.67 0.24 18.28
CA LEU A 360 12.90 0.83 18.78
C LEU A 360 13.16 2.21 18.20
N ASP A 361 12.98 2.35 16.88
CA ASP A 361 13.07 3.61 16.13
C ASP A 361 12.41 3.44 14.76
N GLU A 362 11.28 4.12 14.57
CA GLU A 362 10.45 4.01 13.37
C GLU A 362 11.19 4.46 12.10
N ASN A 363 11.81 5.64 12.12
CA ASN A 363 12.50 6.21 10.97
C ASN A 363 13.71 5.36 10.59
N ALA A 364 14.55 4.97 11.55
CA ALA A 364 15.70 4.13 11.28
C ALA A 364 15.32 2.75 10.77
N ALA A 365 14.21 2.17 11.25
CA ALA A 365 13.70 0.92 10.71
C ALA A 365 13.28 1.06 9.25
N MET A 366 12.54 2.13 8.89
CA MET A 366 12.12 2.38 7.51
C MET A 366 13.31 2.70 6.59
N LEU A 367 14.32 3.43 7.08
CA LEU A 367 15.57 3.65 6.34
C LEU A 367 16.31 2.32 6.06
N SER A 368 16.02 1.27 6.83
CA SER A 368 16.74 0.00 6.82
C SER A 368 16.03 -1.12 6.07
N ILE A 369 14.96 -0.82 5.33
CA ILE A 369 14.28 -1.79 4.46
C ILE A 369 14.41 -1.41 2.99
N SER A 370 14.58 -2.39 2.10
CA SER A 370 14.19 -2.21 0.69
C SER A 370 12.68 -2.41 0.55
N MET A 371 12.07 -1.65 -0.36
CA MET A 371 10.62 -1.52 -0.45
C MET A 371 10.09 -1.81 -1.85
N GLY A 372 9.00 -2.57 -1.91
CA GLY A 372 8.15 -2.73 -3.08
C GLY A 372 8.77 -3.45 -4.26
N ALA A 373 8.13 -3.30 -5.41
CA ALA A 373 8.52 -3.98 -6.64
C ALA A 373 9.97 -3.70 -7.07
N PRO A 374 10.50 -2.46 -6.98
CA PRO A 374 11.88 -2.15 -7.36
C PRO A 374 12.90 -2.42 -6.25
N GLN A 375 12.47 -2.78 -5.04
CA GLN A 375 13.36 -2.98 -3.88
C GLN A 375 14.26 -1.76 -3.58
N ILE A 376 13.71 -0.54 -3.68
CA ILE A 376 14.45 0.68 -3.34
C ILE A 376 14.60 0.77 -1.83
N MET A 377 15.82 1.02 -1.34
CA MET A 377 16.09 1.21 0.09
C MET A 377 15.45 2.50 0.60
N GLY A 378 14.84 2.46 1.78
CA GLY A 378 14.20 3.63 2.39
C GLY A 378 15.11 4.85 2.57
N PHE A 379 16.42 4.65 2.75
CA PHE A 379 17.38 5.76 2.80
C PHE A 379 17.58 6.52 1.48
N HIS A 380 16.92 6.11 0.41
CA HIS A 380 16.87 6.85 -0.86
C HIS A 380 15.61 7.70 -1.03
N TYR A 381 14.79 7.88 0.03
CA TYR A 381 13.54 8.65 -0.05
C TYR A 381 13.72 10.03 -0.72
N GLU A 382 14.76 10.78 -0.35
CA GLU A 382 15.05 12.11 -0.89
C GLU A 382 15.45 12.05 -2.37
N ARG A 383 16.24 11.04 -2.75
CA ARG A 383 16.66 10.82 -4.14
C ARG A 383 15.47 10.65 -5.08
N ILE A 384 14.38 10.05 -4.60
CA ILE A 384 13.19 9.76 -5.38
C ILE A 384 12.04 10.75 -5.08
N GLY A 385 12.36 11.89 -4.48
CA GLY A 385 11.45 13.04 -4.38
C GLY A 385 10.56 13.11 -3.12
N TYR A 386 10.73 12.23 -2.14
CA TYR A 386 10.00 12.31 -0.88
C TYR A 386 10.72 13.19 0.15
N GLN A 387 9.96 13.85 1.02
CA GLN A 387 10.49 14.69 2.10
C GLN A 387 10.93 13.87 3.31
N SER A 388 10.39 12.66 3.46
CA SER A 388 10.76 11.74 4.54
C SER A 388 10.64 10.27 4.13
N VAL A 389 11.32 9.41 4.87
CA VAL A 389 11.20 7.95 4.68
C VAL A 389 9.79 7.43 5.02
N VAL A 390 9.09 8.11 5.93
CA VAL A 390 7.69 7.79 6.29
C VAL A 390 6.77 8.08 5.11
N GLU A 391 6.97 9.22 4.45
CA GLU A 391 6.22 9.59 3.25
C GLU A 391 6.44 8.57 2.12
N MET A 392 7.71 8.21 1.86
CA MET A 392 8.05 7.17 0.90
C MET A 392 7.36 5.84 1.24
N PHE A 393 7.46 5.39 2.49
CA PHE A 393 6.85 4.14 2.94
C PHE A 393 5.33 4.16 2.77
N ASN A 394 4.67 5.27 3.12
CA ASN A 394 3.23 5.44 2.97
C ASN A 394 2.82 5.43 1.50
N ALA A 395 3.52 6.17 0.64
CA ALA A 395 3.26 6.17 -0.81
C ALA A 395 3.44 4.76 -1.41
N PHE A 396 4.49 4.04 -1.00
CA PHE A 396 4.71 2.67 -1.47
C PHE A 396 3.63 1.71 -0.92
N CYS A 397 3.08 1.95 0.26
CA CYS A 397 1.95 1.17 0.76
C CYS A 397 0.64 1.45 -0.01
N GLN A 398 0.50 2.61 -0.67
CA GLN A 398 -0.73 2.96 -1.42
C GLN A 398 -0.89 2.17 -2.72
N GLY A 399 0.21 1.81 -3.39
CA GLY A 399 0.12 0.99 -4.59
C GLY A 399 1.39 0.88 -5.43
N ILE A 400 1.30 0.03 -6.45
CA ILE A 400 2.35 -0.19 -7.45
C ILE A 400 2.74 1.07 -8.24
N PRO A 401 1.83 2.04 -8.55
CA PRO A 401 2.25 3.25 -9.26
C PRO A 401 3.39 3.97 -8.55
N ALA A 402 3.31 4.17 -7.23
CA ALA A 402 4.37 4.80 -6.44
C ALA A 402 5.69 4.01 -6.49
N HIS A 403 5.63 2.68 -6.59
CA HIS A 403 6.83 1.84 -6.74
C HIS A 403 7.51 2.09 -8.08
N ILE A 404 6.72 2.14 -9.16
CA ILE A 404 7.25 2.29 -10.51
C ILE A 404 7.75 3.71 -10.73
N HIS A 405 7.00 4.74 -10.32
CA HIS A 405 7.50 6.12 -10.33
C HIS A 405 8.81 6.24 -9.53
N GLY A 406 8.86 5.67 -8.33
CA GLY A 406 10.08 5.63 -7.53
C GLY A 406 11.27 4.96 -8.25
N LEU A 407 11.04 3.93 -9.07
CA LEU A 407 12.08 3.30 -9.89
C LEU A 407 12.67 4.27 -10.92
N PHE A 408 11.81 5.00 -11.64
CA PHE A 408 12.27 5.93 -12.67
C PHE A 408 12.93 7.18 -12.07
N GLU A 409 12.46 7.66 -10.92
CA GLU A 409 13.14 8.74 -10.19
C GLU A 409 14.45 8.28 -9.54
N PHE A 410 14.61 6.98 -9.28
CA PHE A 410 15.86 6.44 -8.77
C PHE A 410 16.97 6.46 -9.82
N PHE A 411 16.63 6.30 -11.09
CA PHE A 411 17.64 6.25 -12.14
C PHE A 411 18.30 7.62 -12.36
N ASP A 412 19.63 7.65 -12.24
CA ASP A 412 20.42 8.83 -12.61
C ASP A 412 20.89 8.78 -14.07
N HIS A 413 21.49 9.87 -14.53
CA HIS A 413 21.98 10.00 -15.91
C HIS A 413 23.00 8.92 -16.31
N ILE A 414 23.80 8.40 -15.36
CA ILE A 414 24.80 7.35 -15.61
C ILE A 414 24.10 6.00 -15.74
N MET A 415 23.15 5.71 -14.85
CA MET A 415 22.30 4.54 -14.96
C MET A 415 21.54 4.52 -16.30
N HIS A 416 21.00 5.67 -16.73
CA HIS A 416 20.34 5.79 -18.04
C HIS A 416 21.31 5.47 -19.18
N GLN A 417 22.53 5.98 -19.13
CA GLN A 417 23.55 5.68 -20.13
C GLN A 417 23.86 4.17 -20.16
N HIS A 418 24.05 3.54 -19.00
CA HIS A 418 24.32 2.10 -18.95
C HIS A 418 23.15 1.23 -19.43
N LEU A 419 21.90 1.63 -19.16
CA LEU A 419 20.74 0.95 -19.73
C LEU A 419 20.71 1.09 -21.25
N ARG A 420 20.94 2.29 -21.80
CA ARG A 420 21.00 2.52 -23.26
C ARG A 420 22.11 1.74 -23.95
N ASP A 421 23.28 1.64 -23.32
CA ASP A 421 24.43 0.90 -23.87
C ASP A 421 24.34 -0.61 -23.61
N HIS A 422 23.26 -1.09 -22.97
CA HIS A 422 23.10 -2.47 -22.49
C HIS A 422 24.27 -2.93 -21.60
N ALA A 423 24.91 -1.98 -20.90
CA ALA A 423 26.01 -2.19 -19.97
C ALA A 423 25.49 -2.65 -18.60
N PHE A 424 24.72 -3.75 -18.58
CA PHE A 424 23.94 -4.18 -17.42
C PHE A 424 24.76 -4.50 -16.17
N GLU A 425 26.01 -4.95 -16.31
CA GLU A 425 26.89 -5.14 -15.15
C GLU A 425 27.26 -3.81 -14.48
N ASN A 426 27.51 -2.76 -15.27
CA ASN A 426 27.81 -1.44 -14.74
C ASN A 426 26.56 -0.80 -14.12
N PHE A 427 25.41 -0.94 -14.76
CA PHE A 427 24.12 -0.57 -14.18
C PHE A 427 23.89 -1.28 -12.82
N ALA A 428 24.06 -2.60 -12.77
CA ALA A 428 23.85 -3.37 -11.54
C ALA A 428 24.82 -2.98 -10.41
N ALA A 429 26.03 -2.51 -10.75
CA ALA A 429 26.96 -2.00 -9.75
C ALA A 429 26.44 -0.72 -9.06
N LEU A 430 25.74 0.13 -9.79
CA LEU A 430 25.14 1.36 -9.26
C LEU A 430 23.82 1.07 -8.54
N TYR A 431 23.00 0.18 -9.09
CA TYR A 431 21.66 -0.13 -8.57
C TYR A 431 21.70 -1.09 -7.37
N ASN A 432 22.40 -2.22 -7.48
CA ASN A 432 22.46 -3.26 -6.45
C ASN A 432 23.76 -3.24 -5.62
N GLY A 433 24.75 -2.45 -6.03
CA GLY A 433 26.08 -2.41 -5.43
C GLY A 433 27.09 -3.36 -6.10
N SER A 434 28.38 -3.06 -5.91
CA SER A 434 29.48 -3.74 -6.60
C SER A 434 29.69 -5.21 -6.21
N GLY A 435 29.20 -5.64 -5.04
CA GLY A 435 29.48 -6.96 -4.48
C GLY A 435 28.91 -8.15 -5.28
N GLN A 436 27.87 -7.93 -6.10
CA GLN A 436 27.25 -8.97 -6.93
C GLN A 436 26.91 -8.49 -8.36
N LYS A 437 27.56 -7.42 -8.83
CA LYS A 437 27.21 -6.75 -10.09
C LYS A 437 27.19 -7.69 -11.32
N ALA A 438 28.12 -8.64 -11.41
CA ALA A 438 28.18 -9.59 -12.52
C ALA A 438 26.99 -10.57 -12.53
N LEU A 439 26.52 -10.98 -11.35
CA LEU A 439 25.33 -11.82 -11.23
C LEU A 439 24.08 -11.06 -11.66
N TYR A 440 23.86 -9.88 -11.08
CA TYR A 440 22.69 -9.05 -11.37
C TYR A 440 22.68 -8.56 -12.81
N GLY A 441 23.82 -8.09 -13.35
CA GLY A 441 23.94 -7.68 -14.75
C GLY A 441 23.59 -8.81 -15.73
N ARG A 442 24.04 -10.04 -15.47
CA ARG A 442 23.66 -11.21 -16.27
C ARG A 442 22.16 -11.51 -16.15
N LEU A 443 21.58 -11.39 -14.96
CA LEU A 443 20.14 -11.60 -14.77
C LEU A 443 19.32 -10.56 -15.54
N ILE A 444 19.70 -9.28 -15.47
CA ILE A 444 19.03 -8.20 -16.22
C ILE A 444 19.15 -8.47 -17.72
N LYS A 445 20.35 -8.79 -18.22
CA LYS A 445 20.55 -9.14 -19.63
C LYS A 445 19.63 -10.28 -20.08
N ASN A 446 19.56 -11.37 -19.31
CA ASN A 446 18.75 -12.53 -19.68
C ASN A 446 17.25 -12.20 -19.74
N HIS A 447 16.75 -11.35 -18.84
CA HIS A 447 15.36 -10.90 -18.88
C HIS A 447 15.12 -9.93 -20.03
N ASN A 448 16.04 -9.00 -20.28
CA ASN A 448 15.98 -8.08 -21.43
C ASN A 448 15.89 -8.86 -22.74
N ASP A 449 16.83 -9.78 -22.98
CA ASP A 449 16.85 -10.65 -24.17
C ASP A 449 15.57 -11.49 -24.29
N ALA A 450 15.00 -11.95 -23.17
CA ALA A 450 13.76 -12.70 -23.15
C ALA A 450 12.55 -11.84 -23.54
N PHE A 451 12.50 -10.59 -23.07
CA PHE A 451 11.43 -9.65 -23.38
C PHE A 451 11.48 -9.23 -24.86
N THR A 452 12.66 -8.85 -25.37
CA THR A 452 12.84 -8.51 -26.79
C THR A 452 12.43 -9.65 -27.73
N LYS A 453 12.63 -10.91 -27.34
CA LYS A 453 12.14 -12.07 -28.13
C LYS A 453 10.62 -12.20 -28.14
N LEU A 454 9.94 -11.84 -27.05
CA LEU A 454 8.48 -11.92 -26.94
C LEU A 454 7.79 -10.68 -27.54
N HIS A 455 8.48 -9.54 -27.53
CA HIS A 455 7.98 -8.26 -28.00
C HIS A 455 9.05 -7.53 -28.83
N PRO A 456 9.35 -7.99 -30.06
CA PRO A 456 10.47 -7.48 -30.87
C PRO A 456 10.33 -6.02 -31.34
N ASN A 457 9.11 -5.47 -31.25
CA ASN A 457 8.82 -4.07 -31.61
C ASN A 457 8.44 -3.22 -30.38
N ALA A 458 8.91 -3.62 -29.19
CA ALA A 458 8.63 -2.91 -27.93
C ALA A 458 9.31 -1.55 -27.88
#